data_AF-A0A914VK01-F1
#
_entry.id   AF-A0A914VK01-F1
#
_cell.length_a   1.000
_cell.length_b   1.000
_cell.length_c   1.000
_cell.angle_alpha   90.00
_cell.angle_beta   90.00
_cell.angle_gamma   90.00
#
_symmetry.space_group_name_H-M   'P 1'
#
loop_
_entity.id
_entity.type
_entity.pdbx_description
1 polymer ?
#
loop_
_entity_poly.entity_id
_entity_poly.type
_entity_poly.pdbx_seq_one_letter_code
_entity_poly.pdbx_strand_id
1 'polypeptide(L)'
;MVGVDVMNVHGGGAFGNKTTALVALAMGINRLSERARSRLTLENDDVTFTPDDLLPFCEENRIPFVYDVHHHRCTAGVKNVTDDVVREITERAIKTWLGREPLMHISSPAEG
;
A
#
# COMPACT_ATOMS: atom_id res chain seq x y z
N MET A 1 20.99 -13.47 -11.74
CA MET A 1 20.02 -12.45 -11.30
C MET A 1 18.82 -13.19 -10.71
N VAL A 2 18.35 -12.84 -9.50
CA VAL A 2 17.51 -13.73 -8.64
C VAL A 2 16.00 -13.69 -8.95
N GLY A 3 15.58 -13.37 -10.19
CA GLY A 3 14.17 -13.53 -10.60
C GLY A 3 13.11 -12.78 -9.77
N VAL A 4 13.44 -11.66 -9.12
CA VAL A 4 12.51 -10.90 -8.28
C VAL A 4 11.29 -10.40 -9.09
N ASP A 5 10.10 -10.69 -8.58
CA ASP A 5 8.81 -10.32 -9.17
C ASP A 5 8.15 -9.11 -8.47
N VAL A 6 8.29 -8.99 -7.14
CA VAL A 6 7.70 -7.91 -6.35
C VAL A 6 8.76 -7.25 -5.47
N MET A 7 8.73 -5.91 -5.43
CA MET A 7 9.48 -5.05 -4.53
C MET A 7 8.48 -4.20 -3.74
N ASN A 8 8.17 -4.65 -2.54
CA ASN A 8 7.15 -4.04 -1.70
C ASN A 8 7.76 -3.00 -0.74
N VAL A 9 7.17 -1.81 -0.68
CA VAL A 9 7.59 -0.71 0.19
C VAL A 9 6.39 0.06 0.74
N HIS A 10 6.54 0.72 1.88
CA HIS A 10 5.51 1.64 2.40
C HIS A 10 5.53 3.00 1.68
N GLY A 11 4.51 3.82 1.94
CA GLY A 11 4.38 5.19 1.40
C GLY A 11 5.43 6.19 1.90
N GLY A 12 6.19 5.85 2.95
CA GLY A 12 7.21 6.70 3.56
C GLY A 12 6.65 7.57 4.68
N GLY A 13 7.26 8.74 4.93
CA GLY A 13 6.83 9.66 5.98
C GLY A 13 5.90 10.76 5.46
N ALA A 14 5.00 11.27 6.32
CA ALA A 14 4.12 12.39 5.97
C ALA A 14 4.85 13.75 5.96
N PHE A 15 5.98 13.89 6.66
CA PHE A 15 6.74 15.15 6.77
C PHE A 15 5.85 16.39 7.07
N GLY A 16 4.81 16.19 7.90
CA GLY A 16 3.83 17.24 8.26
C GLY A 16 2.65 17.40 7.29
N ASN A 17 2.68 16.83 6.09
CA ASN A 17 1.58 16.89 5.13
C ASN A 17 1.55 15.66 4.20
N LYS A 18 0.58 14.76 4.40
CA LYS A 18 0.40 13.55 3.60
C LYS A 18 0.24 13.82 2.09
N THR A 19 -0.52 14.85 1.71
CA THR A 19 -0.74 15.20 0.30
C THR A 19 0.56 15.60 -0.37
N THR A 20 1.36 16.46 0.25
CA THR A 20 2.67 16.85 -0.27
C THR A 20 3.63 15.66 -0.31
N ALA A 21 3.58 14.78 0.68
CA ALA A 21 4.39 13.56 0.70
C ALA A 21 4.03 12.60 -0.45
N LEU A 22 2.75 12.41 -0.76
CA LEU A 22 2.31 11.59 -1.90
C LEU A 22 2.76 12.18 -3.25
N VAL A 23 2.77 13.52 -3.39
CA VAL A 23 3.34 14.18 -4.58
C VAL A 23 4.83 13.88 -4.70
N ALA A 24 5.59 13.95 -3.59
CA ALA A 24 7.00 13.61 -3.58
C ALA A 24 7.25 12.13 -3.88
N LEU A 25 6.40 11.23 -3.36
CA LEU A 25 6.43 9.80 -3.67
C LEU A 25 6.25 9.55 -5.17
N ALA A 26 5.24 10.16 -5.80
CA ALA A 26 5.03 10.05 -7.25
C ALA A 26 6.25 10.55 -8.05
N MET A 27 6.84 11.68 -7.65
CA MET A 27 8.08 12.18 -8.26
C MET A 27 9.24 11.18 -8.11
N GLY A 28 9.38 10.54 -6.95
CA GLY A 28 10.37 9.50 -6.71
C GLY A 28 10.15 8.27 -7.59
N ILE A 29 8.91 7.79 -7.69
CA ILE A 29 8.54 6.64 -8.53
C ILE A 29 8.82 6.91 -10.01
N ASN A 30 8.54 8.14 -10.48
CA ASN A 30 8.82 8.54 -11.86
C ASN A 30 10.31 8.58 -12.21
N ARG A 31 11.21 8.61 -11.21
CA ARG A 31 12.66 8.53 -11.40
C ARG A 31 13.19 7.11 -11.43
N LEU A 32 12.37 6.11 -11.10
CA LEU A 32 12.76 4.71 -11.16
C LEU A 32 12.97 4.27 -12.61
N SER A 33 13.95 3.39 -12.83
CA SER A 33 14.04 2.66 -14.09
C SER A 33 12.75 1.86 -14.33
N GLU A 34 12.39 1.61 -15.59
CA GLU A 34 11.24 0.76 -15.94
C GLU A 34 11.30 -0.62 -15.25
N ARG A 35 12.51 -1.17 -15.14
CA ARG A 35 12.76 -2.44 -14.44
C ARG A 35 12.39 -2.35 -12.96
N ALA A 36 12.72 -1.27 -12.28
CA ALA A 36 12.36 -1.08 -10.88
C ALA A 36 10.85 -0.79 -10.73
N ARG A 37 10.31 0.10 -11.57
CA ARG A 37 8.90 0.49 -11.54
C ARG A 37 7.95 -0.68 -11.79
N SER A 38 8.30 -1.60 -12.71
CA SER A 38 7.47 -2.77 -13.03
C SER A 38 7.35 -3.81 -11.90
N ARG A 39 8.20 -3.72 -10.86
CA ARG A 39 8.18 -4.61 -9.69
C ARG A 39 7.67 -3.91 -8.43
N LEU A 40 7.57 -2.59 -8.46
CA LEU A 40 7.19 -1.81 -7.29
C LEU A 40 5.75 -2.11 -6.88
N THR A 41 5.54 -2.31 -5.59
CA THR A 41 4.23 -2.32 -4.94
C THR A 41 4.27 -1.40 -3.72
N LEU A 42 3.11 -0.89 -3.33
CA LEU A 42 2.96 -0.04 -2.15
C LEU A 42 2.06 -0.70 -1.11
N GLU A 43 2.48 -0.67 0.15
CA GLU A 43 1.77 -1.26 1.28
C GLU A 43 1.38 -0.18 2.30
N ASN A 44 0.15 -0.24 2.82
CA ASN A 44 -0.24 0.63 3.94
C ASN A 44 0.56 0.31 5.21
N ASP A 45 0.71 1.30 6.07
CA ASP A 45 1.45 1.18 7.33
C ASP A 45 0.57 1.55 8.54
N ASP A 46 1.10 1.36 9.74
CA ASP A 46 0.41 1.54 11.02
C ASP A 46 0.60 2.95 11.63
N VAL A 47 1.34 3.85 10.96
CA VAL A 47 1.73 5.15 11.54
C VAL A 47 1.28 6.33 10.68
N THR A 48 1.58 6.26 9.39
CA THR A 48 1.52 7.35 8.43
C THR A 48 0.42 7.14 7.41
N PHE A 49 0.51 6.14 6.55
CA PHE A 49 -0.40 6.00 5.40
C PHE A 49 -1.35 4.82 5.58
N THR A 50 -2.61 5.14 5.90
CA THR A 50 -3.72 4.19 5.95
C THR A 50 -4.09 3.73 4.53
N PRO A 51 -4.90 2.66 4.38
CA PRO A 51 -5.51 2.33 3.10
C PRO A 51 -6.28 3.51 2.48
N ASP A 52 -7.00 4.31 3.29
CA ASP A 52 -7.76 5.47 2.79
C ASP A 52 -6.86 6.56 2.18
N ASP A 53 -5.61 6.65 2.63
CA ASP A 53 -4.62 7.55 2.05
C ASP A 53 -3.98 6.97 0.79
N LEU A 54 -3.53 5.71 0.85
CA LEU A 54 -2.57 5.14 -0.10
C LEU A 54 -3.23 4.36 -1.26
N LEU A 55 -4.37 3.72 -1.02
CA LEU A 55 -5.07 2.96 -2.06
C LEU A 55 -5.55 3.87 -3.21
N PRO A 56 -6.17 5.05 -2.97
CA PRO A 56 -6.54 5.96 -4.06
C PRO A 56 -5.33 6.42 -4.88
N PHE A 57 -4.19 6.66 -4.21
CA PHE A 57 -2.94 6.99 -4.88
C PHE A 57 -2.47 5.86 -5.80
N CYS A 58 -2.55 4.61 -5.34
CA CYS A 58 -2.19 3.43 -6.13
C CYS A 58 -3.12 3.24 -7.33
N GLU A 59 -4.42 3.44 -7.15
CA GLU A 59 -5.43 3.40 -8.21
C GLU A 59 -5.14 4.45 -9.31
N GLU A 60 -4.86 5.70 -8.91
CA GLU A 60 -4.55 6.79 -9.84
C GLU A 60 -3.24 6.56 -10.62
N ASN A 61 -2.21 6.06 -9.94
CA ASN A 61 -0.87 5.90 -10.51
C ASN A 61 -0.62 4.51 -11.12
N ARG A 62 -1.62 3.62 -11.11
CA ARG A 62 -1.54 2.23 -11.60
C ARG A 62 -0.38 1.45 -10.97
N ILE A 63 -0.27 1.55 -9.65
CA ILE A 63 0.71 0.82 -8.84
C ILE A 63 -0.05 -0.28 -8.08
N PRO A 64 0.45 -1.54 -8.04
CA PRO A 64 -0.20 -2.54 -7.22
C PRO A 64 -0.09 -2.21 -5.73
N PHE A 65 -1.23 -2.27 -5.05
CA PHE A 65 -1.37 -2.05 -3.62
C PHE A 65 -1.38 -3.40 -2.88
N VAL A 66 -0.48 -3.55 -1.92
CA VAL A 66 -0.44 -4.67 -0.97
C VAL A 66 -1.23 -4.23 0.25
N TYR A 67 -2.36 -4.90 0.50
CA TYR A 67 -3.13 -4.60 1.69
C TYR A 67 -2.57 -5.37 2.90
N ASP A 68 -2.18 -4.62 3.94
CA ASP A 68 -1.89 -5.16 5.26
C ASP A 68 -3.04 -4.84 6.21
N VAL A 69 -3.80 -5.87 6.56
CA VAL A 69 -4.96 -5.74 7.46
C VAL A 69 -4.56 -5.51 8.92
N HIS A 70 -3.39 -5.99 9.34
CA HIS A 70 -2.90 -5.79 10.70
C HIS A 70 -2.49 -4.33 10.90
N HIS A 71 -1.70 -3.78 9.98
CA HIS A 71 -1.36 -2.35 9.98
C HIS A 71 -2.61 -1.48 9.99
N HIS A 72 -3.60 -1.80 9.15
CA HIS A 72 -4.86 -1.04 9.10
C HIS A 72 -5.61 -1.05 10.45
N ARG A 73 -5.63 -2.19 11.15
CA ARG A 73 -6.23 -2.29 12.49
C ARG A 73 -5.42 -1.56 13.56
N CYS A 74 -4.11 -1.47 13.39
CA CYS A 74 -3.18 -0.83 14.33
C CYS A 74 -3.03 0.68 14.12
N THR A 75 -3.49 1.24 13.00
CA THR A 75 -3.30 2.67 12.73
C THR A 75 -4.02 3.54 13.75
N ALA A 76 -3.28 4.48 14.35
CA ALA A 76 -3.81 5.41 15.33
C ALA A 76 -4.98 6.24 14.76
N GLY A 77 -6.11 6.25 15.46
CA GLY A 77 -7.30 7.02 15.09
C GLY A 77 -8.24 6.32 14.11
N VAL A 78 -7.82 5.22 13.49
CA VAL A 78 -8.74 4.34 12.75
C VAL A 78 -9.57 3.57 13.77
N LYS A 79 -10.90 3.62 13.62
CA LYS A 79 -11.85 2.86 14.43
C LYS A 79 -12.73 2.04 13.49
N ASN A 80 -13.19 0.89 13.96
CA ASN A 80 -14.16 0.05 13.25
C ASN A 80 -13.67 -0.50 11.90
N VAL A 81 -12.49 -1.14 11.87
CA VAL A 81 -12.07 -1.99 10.74
C VAL A 81 -12.90 -3.28 10.76
N THR A 82 -14.12 -3.21 10.24
CA THR A 82 -15.05 -4.35 10.16
C THR A 82 -14.71 -5.28 9.00
N ASP A 83 -15.28 -6.47 8.99
CA ASP A 83 -15.11 -7.42 7.89
C ASP A 83 -15.58 -6.86 6.53
N ASP A 84 -16.61 -5.99 6.53
CA ASP A 84 -17.09 -5.34 5.32
C ASP A 84 -16.08 -4.33 4.78
N VAL A 85 -15.45 -3.54 5.66
CA VAL A 85 -14.37 -2.60 5.29
C VAL A 85 -13.14 -3.37 4.77
N VAL A 86 -12.75 -4.45 5.46
CA VAL A 86 -11.65 -5.32 5.04
C VAL A 86 -11.94 -5.92 3.66
N ARG A 87 -13.15 -6.41 3.43
CA ARG A 87 -13.57 -6.96 2.13
C ARG A 87 -13.51 -5.91 1.03
N GLU A 88 -14.07 -4.73 1.27
CA GLU A 88 -14.06 -3.63 0.29
C GLU A 88 -12.63 -3.24 -0.13
N ILE A 89 -11.75 -3.02 0.85
CA ILE A 89 -10.36 -2.64 0.59
C ILE A 89 -9.62 -3.77 -0.13
N THR A 90 -9.85 -5.02 0.27
CA THR A 90 -9.23 -6.19 -0.39
C THR A 90 -9.66 -6.28 -1.86
N GLU A 91 -10.95 -6.11 -2.16
CA GLU A 91 -11.48 -6.15 -3.52
C GLU A 91 -10.92 -5.01 -4.39
N ARG A 92 -10.76 -3.81 -3.83
CA ARG A 92 -10.12 -2.69 -4.51
C ARG A 92 -8.63 -2.93 -4.71
N ALA A 93 -7.92 -3.43 -3.69
CA ALA A 93 -6.51 -3.79 -3.76
C ALA A 93 -6.26 -4.76 -4.91
N ILE A 94 -7.03 -5.85 -5.03
CA ILE A 94 -6.91 -6.84 -6.11
C ILE A 94 -6.98 -6.19 -7.50
N LYS A 95 -7.86 -5.20 -7.69
CA LYS A 95 -8.02 -4.52 -8.99
C LYS A 95 -6.77 -3.74 -9.40
N THR A 96 -5.94 -3.29 -8.45
CA THR A 96 -4.68 -2.57 -8.74
C THR A 96 -3.59 -3.46 -9.35
N TRP A 97 -3.71 -4.79 -9.27
CA TRP A 97 -2.71 -5.74 -9.78
C TRP A 97 -2.83 -6.05 -11.27
N LEU A 98 -3.91 -5.60 -11.93
CA LEU A 98 -4.08 -5.63 -13.39
C LEU A 98 -3.75 -6.97 -14.06
N GLY A 99 -4.15 -8.08 -13.44
CA GLY A 99 -3.96 -9.44 -13.96
C GLY A 99 -2.67 -10.13 -13.49
N ARG A 100 -1.84 -9.48 -12.68
CA ARG A 100 -0.79 -10.14 -11.89
C ARG A 100 -1.40 -10.79 -10.63
N GLU A 101 -0.76 -11.84 -10.12
CA GLU A 101 -1.14 -12.48 -8.86
C GLU A 101 -0.99 -11.49 -7.69
N PRO A 102 -2.07 -11.17 -6.95
CA PRO A 102 -1.99 -10.23 -5.84
C PRO A 102 -1.22 -10.79 -4.63
N LEU A 103 -0.38 -9.94 -4.04
CA LEU A 103 0.22 -10.15 -2.72
C LEU A 103 -0.59 -9.38 -1.67
N MET A 104 -0.91 -10.03 -0.56
CA MET A 104 -1.51 -9.41 0.63
C MET A 104 -0.67 -9.77 1.85
N HIS A 105 -0.68 -8.93 2.88
CA HIS A 105 0.02 -9.20 4.14
C HIS A 105 -1.00 -9.47 5.25
N ILE A 106 -0.81 -10.61 5.93
CA ILE A 106 -1.63 -11.03 7.05
C ILE A 106 -0.69 -11.30 8.22
N SER A 107 -0.91 -10.60 9.33
CA SER A 107 -0.21 -10.78 10.59
C SER A 107 -1.16 -10.55 11.77
N SER A 108 -0.70 -10.86 12.97
CA SER A 108 -1.43 -10.66 14.23
C SER A 108 -0.51 -10.02 15.26
N PRO A 109 -1.06 -9.36 16.30
CA PRO A 109 -0.26 -8.92 17.44
C PRO A 109 0.51 -10.10 18.06
N ALA A 110 1.61 -9.80 18.75
CA ALA A 110 2.45 -10.82 19.39
C ALA A 110 1.70 -11.72 20.39
N GLU A 111 0.61 -11.22 20.99
CA GLU A 111 -0.16 -11.94 22.01
C GLU A 111 -1.49 -12.55 21.51
N GLY A 112 -1.78 -12.47 20.20
CA GLY A 112 -3.01 -13.01 19.61
C GLY A 112 -4.19 -12.04 19.73
#